data_AF-A0AB72ZUF5-F1
#
_entry.id   AF-A0AB72ZUF5-F1
#
_cell.length_a   1.000
_cell.length_b   1.000
_cell.length_c   1.000
_cell.angle_alpha   90.00
_cell.angle_beta   90.00
_cell.angle_gamma   90.00
#
_symmetry.space_group_name_H-M   'P 1'
#
loop_
_entity.id
_entity.type
_entity.pdbx_description
1 polymer ?
#
loop_
_entity_poly.entity_id
_entity_poly.type
_entity_poly.pdbx_seq_one_letter_code
_entity_poly.pdbx_strand_id
1 'polypeptide(L)'
;MYEWNGNEVSNEELIVKDCHNNLLQNGDSVILIKDLKVKGSSLVLKKGTKIKNIKLVNSDHNVDCKVEGQSLSLKSEFLKKA
;
A
#
# COMPACT_ATOMS: atom_id res chain seq x y z
N MET A 1 13.92 -31.59 -4.66
CA MET A 1 12.73 -31.32 -3.81
C MET A 1 12.59 -29.82 -3.74
N TYR A 2 11.70 -29.22 -4.54
CA TYR A 2 11.43 -27.78 -4.45
C TYR A 2 10.45 -27.57 -3.30
N GLU A 3 10.91 -26.93 -2.24
CA GLU A 3 10.09 -26.55 -1.09
C GLU A 3 9.19 -25.38 -1.50
N TRP A 4 8.02 -25.71 -2.04
CA TRP A 4 6.96 -24.75 -2.25
C TRP A 4 6.37 -24.37 -0.88
N ASN A 5 6.81 -23.23 -0.32
CA ASN A 5 6.15 -22.57 0.79
C ASN A 5 4.82 -21.97 0.29
N GLY A 6 3.87 -22.84 -0.02
CA GLY A 6 2.47 -22.50 -0.20
C GLY A 6 1.86 -22.21 1.16
N ASN A 7 2.13 -21.02 1.70
CA ASN A 7 1.33 -20.47 2.78
C ASN A 7 0.01 -20.00 2.16
N GLU A 8 -0.83 -20.98 1.82
CA GLU A 8 -2.23 -20.82 1.47
C GLU A 8 -2.99 -20.67 2.78
N VAL A 9 -3.15 -19.43 3.22
CA VAL A 9 -4.23 -19.07 4.13
C VAL A 9 -5.36 -18.51 3.30
N SER A 10 -6.37 -19.35 3.13
CA SER A 10 -7.67 -19.06 2.55
C SER A 10 -8.28 -17.84 3.21
N ASN A 11 -8.26 -16.74 2.49
CA ASN A 11 -9.16 -15.63 2.68
C ASN A 11 -9.21 -14.94 1.32
N GLU A 12 -10.38 -14.48 0.89
CA GLU A 12 -10.56 -13.71 -0.35
C GLU A 12 -9.96 -12.30 -0.20
N GLU A 13 -8.83 -12.22 0.50
CA GLU A 13 -8.09 -11.02 0.86
C GLU A 13 -7.21 -10.66 -0.31
N LEU A 14 -7.56 -9.53 -0.94
CA LEU A 14 -6.70 -8.74 -1.81
C LEU A 14 -5.22 -8.89 -1.46
N ILE A 15 -4.52 -9.73 -2.23
CA ILE A 15 -3.07 -9.91 -2.11
C ILE A 15 -2.41 -8.67 -2.74
N VAL A 16 -2.26 -7.61 -1.94
CA VAL A 16 -1.53 -6.40 -2.35
C VAL A 16 -0.10 -6.49 -1.84
N LYS A 17 0.85 -6.33 -2.75
CA LYS A 17 2.28 -6.36 -2.45
C LYS A 17 2.89 -4.97 -2.59
N ASP A 18 3.80 -4.63 -1.69
CA ASP A 18 4.60 -3.41 -1.78
C ASP A 18 5.71 -3.52 -2.85
N CYS A 19 6.50 -2.47 -3.04
CA CYS A 19 7.61 -2.47 -4.01
C CYS A 19 8.68 -3.55 -3.75
N HIS A 20 8.77 -4.09 -2.53
CA HIS A 20 9.67 -5.18 -2.16
C HIS A 20 8.99 -6.56 -2.12
N ASN A 21 7.79 -6.72 -2.69
CA ASN A 21 7.01 -7.95 -2.65
C ASN A 21 6.55 -8.42 -1.26
N ASN A 22 6.54 -7.54 -0.24
CA ASN A 22 5.93 -7.87 1.05
C ASN A 22 4.42 -7.75 0.94
N LEU A 23 3.72 -8.69 1.57
CA LEU A 23 2.28 -8.65 1.73
C LEU A 23 1.90 -7.47 2.62
N LEU A 24 1.07 -6.58 2.07
CA LEU A 24 0.42 -5.53 2.83
C LEU A 24 -0.89 -6.07 3.40
N GLN A 25 -1.34 -5.46 4.50
CA GLN A 25 -2.61 -5.80 5.14
C GLN A 25 -3.38 -4.53 5.47
N ASN A 26 -4.70 -4.66 5.63
CA ASN A 26 -5.55 -3.58 6.11
C ASN A 26 -5.10 -3.15 7.53
N GLY A 27 -4.96 -1.85 7.75
CA GLY A 27 -4.47 -1.27 9.01
C GLY A 27 -2.95 -1.15 9.09
N ASP A 28 -2.19 -1.67 8.14
CA ASP A 28 -0.73 -1.64 8.18
C ASP A 28 -0.16 -0.22 7.94
N SER A 29 1.15 -0.07 8.09
CA SER A 29 1.86 1.18 7.89
C SER A 29 2.82 1.06 6.72
N VAL A 30 2.80 2.04 5.84
CA VAL A 30 3.67 2.10 4.66
C VAL A 30 4.45 3.41 4.62
N ILE A 31 5.57 3.39 3.94
CA ILE A 31 6.45 4.53 3.70
C ILE A 31 6.57 4.74 2.20
N LEU A 32 6.47 5.98 1.77
CA LEU A 32 6.72 6.35 0.38
C LEU A 32 8.21 6.27 0.05
N ILE A 33 8.54 5.51 -1.00
CA ILE A 33 9.93 5.41 -1.49
C ILE A 33 10.29 6.48 -2.52
N LYS A 34 9.29 7.16 -3.08
CA LYS A 34 9.44 8.22 -4.08
C LYS A 34 8.53 9.40 -3.73
N ASP A 35 8.82 10.57 -4.30
CA ASP A 35 7.88 11.68 -4.26
C ASP A 35 6.71 11.41 -5.20
N LEU A 36 5.50 11.58 -4.68
CA LEU A 36 4.25 11.43 -5.43
C LEU A 36 3.39 12.66 -5.24
N LYS A 37 2.92 13.22 -6.36
CA LYS A 37 1.86 14.21 -6.34
C LYS A 37 0.51 13.50 -6.36
N VAL A 38 -0.29 13.71 -5.33
CA VAL A 38 -1.63 13.11 -5.25
C VAL A 38 -2.54 13.81 -6.26
N LYS A 39 -3.19 13.05 -7.14
CA LYS A 39 -4.19 13.62 -8.05
C LYS A 39 -5.45 13.99 -7.25
N GLY A 40 -5.97 15.19 -7.48
CA GLY A 40 -7.14 15.70 -6.76
C GLY A 40 -6.81 16.48 -5.48
N SER A 41 -5.52 16.61 -5.12
CA SER A 41 -5.10 17.41 -3.99
C SER A 41 -3.82 18.20 -4.33
N SER A 42 -3.62 19.36 -3.71
CA SER A 42 -2.36 20.14 -3.85
C SER A 42 -1.23 19.55 -3.01
N LEU A 43 -1.48 18.43 -2.32
CA LEU A 43 -0.53 17.76 -1.45
C LEU A 43 0.47 16.95 -2.28
N VAL A 44 1.75 17.27 -2.08
CA VAL A 44 2.87 16.50 -2.61
C VAL A 44 3.44 15.66 -1.47
N LEU A 45 3.29 14.35 -1.57
CA LEU A 45 3.86 13.43 -0.60
C LEU A 45 5.32 13.18 -0.97
N LYS A 46 6.24 13.65 -0.13
CA LYS A 46 7.67 13.42 -0.36
C LYS A 46 8.07 12.00 0.03
N LYS A 47 9.14 11.49 -0.58
CA LYS A 47 9.79 10.26 -0.13
C LYS A 47 10.05 10.31 1.39
N GLY A 48 9.82 9.20 2.09
CA GLY A 48 9.93 9.10 3.55
C GLY A 48 8.63 9.43 4.30
N THR A 49 7.58 9.88 3.63
CA THR A 49 6.28 10.08 4.27
C THR A 49 5.71 8.73 4.73
N LYS A 50 5.44 8.61 6.04
CA LYS A 50 4.84 7.42 6.65
C LYS A 50 3.33 7.58 6.71
N ILE A 51 2.62 6.65 6.09
CA ILE A 51 1.17 6.56 6.06
C ILE A 51 0.78 5.37 6.93
N LYS A 52 -0.08 5.60 7.91
CA LYS A 52 -0.57 4.56 8.84
C LYS A 52 -2.03 4.28 8.52
N ASN A 53 -2.52 3.10 8.91
CA ASN A 53 -3.92 2.73 8.73
C ASN A 53 -4.34 2.71 7.25
N ILE A 54 -3.54 2.05 6.41
CA ILE A 54 -3.90 1.85 5.00
C ILE A 54 -5.04 0.85 4.85
N LYS A 55 -5.80 0.96 3.77
CA LYS A 55 -6.87 0.04 3.40
C LYS A 55 -6.57 -0.53 2.02
N LEU A 56 -6.61 -1.84 1.90
CA LEU A 56 -6.43 -2.52 0.63
C LEU A 56 -7.75 -2.52 -0.12
N VAL A 57 -7.71 -2.17 -1.40
CA VAL A 57 -8.88 -2.04 -2.26
C VAL A 57 -8.64 -2.75 -3.59
N ASN A 58 -9.67 -3.44 -4.12
CA ASN A 58 -9.60 -4.08 -5.43
C ASN A 58 -9.90 -3.07 -6.54
N SER A 59 -9.15 -1.97 -6.57
CA SER A 59 -9.28 -0.89 -7.56
C SER A 59 -7.95 -0.68 -8.27
N ASP A 60 -7.93 0.19 -9.29
CA ASP A 60 -6.75 0.53 -10.12
C ASP A 60 -5.52 0.94 -9.29
N HIS A 61 -5.76 1.45 -8.08
CA HIS A 61 -4.72 1.96 -7.20
C HIS A 61 -4.33 1.04 -6.05
N ASN A 62 -4.96 -0.13 -5.85
CA ASN A 62 -4.65 -1.16 -4.84
C ASN A 62 -4.64 -0.76 -3.34
N VAL A 63 -4.17 0.43 -2.97
CA VAL A 63 -4.09 0.94 -1.59
C VAL A 63 -4.83 2.27 -1.51
N ASP A 64 -5.80 2.33 -0.60
CA ASP A 64 -6.49 3.55 -0.18
C ASP A 64 -6.00 3.94 1.21
N CYS A 65 -5.80 5.23 1.46
CA CYS A 65 -5.40 5.70 2.77
C CYS A 65 -5.98 7.08 3.05
N LYS A 66 -6.07 7.43 4.33
CA LYS A 66 -6.66 8.70 4.76
C LYS A 66 -5.58 9.57 5.39
N VAL A 67 -5.35 10.74 4.80
CA VAL A 67 -4.38 11.72 5.26
C VAL A 67 -5.10 13.04 5.45
N GLU A 68 -5.04 13.62 6.65
CA GLU A 68 -5.66 14.92 6.98
C GLU A 68 -7.14 15.04 6.56
N GLY A 69 -7.91 13.96 6.72
CA GLY A 69 -9.33 13.93 6.37
C GLY A 69 -9.63 13.63 4.90
N GLN A 70 -8.62 13.64 4.02
CA GLN A 70 -8.75 13.31 2.62
C GLN A 70 -8.43 11.83 2.38
N SER A 71 -9.33 11.12 1.69
CA SER A 71 -9.05 9.78 1.17
C SER A 71 -8.24 9.90 -0.12
N LEU A 72 -7.09 9.24 -0.15
CA LEU A 72 -6.19 9.25 -1.28
C LEU A 72 -5.74 7.82 -1.59
N SER A 73 -5.79 7.48 -2.88
CA SER A 73 -5.45 6.15 -3.36
C SER A 73 -4.07 6.18 -4.03
N LEU A 74 -3.20 5.26 -3.64
CA LEU A 74 -1.78 5.22 -4.02
C LEU A 74 -1.42 3.81 -4.50
N LYS A 75 -0.68 3.71 -5.61
CA LYS A 75 -0.17 2.41 -6.06
C LYS A 75 0.83 1.82 -5.07
N SER A 76 0.69 0.53 -4.78
CA SER A 76 1.57 -0.21 -3.87
C SER A 76 3.02 -0.30 -4.37
N GLU A 77 3.26 -0.14 -5.68
CA GLU A 77 4.59 -0.10 -6.30
C GLU A 77 5.48 1.06 -5.80
N PHE A 78 4.89 2.11 -5.24
CA PHE A 78 5.61 3.27 -4.70
C PHE A 78 5.64 3.30 -3.16
N LEU A 79 5.05 2.29 -2.55
CA LEU A 79 4.94 2.13 -1.11
C LEU A 79 5.88 1.01 -0.67
N LYS A 80 6.43 1.18 0.53
CA LYS A 80 7.23 0.18 1.23
C LYS A 80 6.60 -0.12 2.58
N LYS A 81 6.52 -1.38 2.98
CA LYS A 81 6.09 -1.75 4.34
C LYS A 81 7.01 -1.12 5.40
N ALA A 82 6.41 -0.47 6.41
CA ALA A 82 7.09 0.33 7.43
C ALA A 82 7.34 -0.42 8.75
#